data_AF-M3D068-F1
#
_entry.id   AF-M3D068-F1
#
_cell.length_a   1.000
_cell.length_b   1.000
_cell.length_c   1.000
_cell.angle_alpha   90.00
_cell.angle_beta   90.00
_cell.angle_gamma   90.00
#
_symmetry.space_group_name_H-M   'P 1'
#
loop_
_entity.id
_entity.type
_entity.pdbx_description
1 polymer ?
#
loop_
_entity_poly.entity_id
_entity_poly.type
_entity_poly.pdbx_seq_one_letter_code
_entity_poly.pdbx_strand_id
1 'polypeptide(L)'
;MSTSLLQPPTNSNPETALSQSANAEAFFKSQKSWYPALPYPLSLFSNSESQEKWTTYENLFLSCLRTGQNDSAHLCLEELTTRFGLTNERVAALRGLWAEATATNPQELEDVMAHYEEILKEDPACFAIRKRRAALLKSMGKTSEAIAALVNLVDTNPTDAEAWSELAEMYVQQGMWERGKFCLEEVLLLAPNAWNLHARMGEVTFLSASGLQAGSGEQLKVLSEAMRRFCRAVELCDDYLRGYYGLKVSTTRLLEVLATTKKGQLTTSDSQAGDLAPPSIETVKKLNELATAKLAEIVRRSKSGEKGWDGYNAAEIAAARALLDKDVQKIAR
;
A
#
# COMPACT_ATOMS: atom_id res chain seq x y z
N MET A 1 17.27 10.01 20.74
CA MET A 1 16.74 8.85 20.00
C MET A 1 16.49 9.31 18.58
N SER A 2 17.04 8.62 17.57
CA SER A 2 16.78 8.98 16.17
C SER A 2 15.30 8.80 15.86
N THR A 3 14.62 9.88 15.45
CA THR A 3 13.21 9.90 15.02
C THR A 3 12.86 8.83 13.98
N SER A 4 13.87 8.33 13.25
CA SER A 4 13.80 7.23 12.29
C SER A 4 13.27 5.90 12.86
N LEU A 5 13.50 5.60 14.14
CA LEU A 5 13.05 4.32 14.74
C LEU A 5 11.58 4.33 15.19
N LEU A 6 10.96 5.51 15.28
CA LEU A 6 9.56 5.65 15.66
C LEU A 6 8.61 5.56 14.46
N GLN A 7 9.14 5.68 13.23
CA GLN A 7 8.35 5.50 12.03
C GLN A 7 8.15 4.01 11.76
N PRO A 8 6.89 3.55 11.61
CA PRO A 8 6.63 2.16 11.28
C PRO A 8 7.26 1.84 9.93
N PRO A 9 7.83 0.63 9.75
CA PRO A 9 8.36 0.18 8.46
C PRO A 9 7.21 -0.23 7.54
N THR A 10 6.22 0.65 7.34
CA THR A 10 5.11 0.44 6.42
C THR A 10 5.47 1.06 5.07
N ASN A 11 5.46 0.25 4.01
CA ASN A 11 5.77 0.59 2.61
C ASN A 11 7.09 1.33 2.32
N SER A 12 7.95 1.50 3.32
CA SER A 12 9.21 2.21 3.19
C SER A 12 10.24 1.38 2.41
N ASN A 13 10.96 2.07 1.52
CA ASN A 13 12.10 1.61 0.73
C ASN A 13 12.90 0.52 1.48
N PRO A 14 13.20 -0.66 0.87
CA PRO A 14 13.98 -1.73 1.51
C PRO A 14 15.26 -1.24 2.21
N GLU A 15 15.89 -0.18 1.70
CA GLU A 15 17.06 0.45 2.32
C GLU A 15 16.77 1.02 3.70
N THR A 16 15.58 1.61 3.90
CA THR A 16 15.17 2.13 5.22
C THR A 16 14.99 1.00 6.23
N ALA A 17 14.35 -0.11 5.83
CA ALA A 17 14.18 -1.27 6.70
C ALA A 17 15.54 -1.88 7.08
N LEU A 18 16.48 -1.95 6.12
CA LEU A 18 17.85 -2.40 6.35
C LEU A 18 18.62 -1.46 7.30
N SER A 19 18.47 -0.14 7.12
CA SER A 19 19.11 0.85 8.00
C SER A 19 18.56 0.78 9.43
N GLN A 20 17.26 0.54 9.58
CA GLN A 20 16.61 0.39 10.88
C GLN A 20 17.05 -0.92 11.56
N SER A 21 17.05 -2.05 10.86
CA SER A 21 17.46 -3.34 11.45
C SER A 21 18.94 -3.37 11.82
N ALA A 22 19.82 -2.70 11.06
CA ALA A 22 21.23 -2.55 11.41
C ALA A 22 21.46 -1.86 12.78
N ASN A 23 20.51 -1.03 13.23
CA ASN A 23 20.58 -0.36 14.54
C ASN A 23 20.08 -1.22 15.71
N ALA A 24 19.56 -2.43 15.47
CA ALA A 24 18.96 -3.28 16.50
C ALA A 24 19.94 -3.63 17.62
N GLU A 25 21.16 -4.07 17.29
CA GLU A 25 22.17 -4.40 18.31
C GLU A 25 22.55 -3.21 19.19
N ALA A 26 22.72 -2.04 18.57
CA ALA A 26 23.05 -0.80 19.29
C ALA A 26 21.89 -0.40 20.20
N PHE A 27 20.65 -0.56 19.73
CA PHE A 27 19.45 -0.35 20.53
C PHE A 27 19.43 -1.28 21.74
N PHE A 28 19.57 -2.60 21.57
CA PHE A 28 19.57 -3.54 22.70
C PHE A 28 20.69 -3.25 23.71
N LYS A 29 21.89 -2.88 23.25
CA LYS A 29 22.99 -2.45 24.11
C LYS A 29 22.63 -1.21 24.94
N SER A 30 21.91 -0.25 24.33
CA SER A 30 21.44 0.95 25.04
C SER A 30 20.37 0.67 26.10
N GLN A 31 19.60 -0.40 25.95
CA GLN A 31 18.54 -0.78 26.89
C GLN A 31 19.07 -1.58 28.09
N LYS A 32 20.25 -2.21 27.96
CA LYS A 32 20.91 -2.88 29.09
C LYS A 32 21.42 -1.83 30.08
N SER A 33 20.68 -1.64 31.18
CA SER A 33 21.12 -0.78 32.29
C SER A 33 22.42 -1.31 32.89
N TRP A 34 23.43 -0.45 33.02
CA TRP A 34 24.67 -0.75 33.75
C TRP A 34 24.38 -0.98 35.25
N TYR A 35 23.33 -0.36 35.78
CA TYR A 35 23.00 -0.42 37.21
C TYR A 35 21.96 -1.50 37.49
N PRO A 36 22.15 -2.34 38.53
CA PRO A 36 21.11 -3.22 39.03
C PRO A 36 19.89 -2.38 39.44
N ALA A 37 18.69 -2.91 39.21
CA ALA A 37 17.43 -2.22 39.51
C ALA A 37 17.48 -1.62 40.93
N LEU A 38 17.41 -0.29 41.00
CA LEU A 38 17.43 0.41 42.28
C LEU A 38 16.28 -0.10 43.16
N PRO A 39 16.45 -0.26 44.48
CA PRO A 39 15.36 -0.69 45.35
C PRO A 39 14.25 0.37 45.36
N TYR A 40 13.00 -0.06 45.57
CA TYR A 40 11.89 0.85 45.76
C TYR A 40 12.15 1.81 46.94
N PRO A 41 11.85 3.13 46.84
CA PRO A 41 11.19 3.83 45.73
C PRO A 41 12.14 4.42 44.67
N LEU A 42 13.46 4.19 44.79
CA LEU A 42 14.45 4.76 43.86
C LEU A 42 14.33 4.20 42.43
N SER A 43 13.75 3.00 42.28
CA SER A 43 13.34 2.45 40.99
C SER A 43 12.39 3.35 40.19
N LEU A 44 11.59 4.19 40.87
CA LEU A 44 10.66 5.11 40.21
C LEU A 44 11.40 6.20 39.42
N PHE A 45 12.60 6.58 39.86
CA PHE A 45 13.45 7.55 39.18
C PHE A 45 14.25 6.94 38.02
N SER A 46 14.31 5.61 37.92
CA SER A 46 14.96 4.88 36.83
C SER A 46 13.97 4.23 35.87
N ASN A 47 12.70 4.63 35.89
CA ASN A 47 11.68 4.01 35.04
C ASN A 47 11.96 4.35 33.57
N SER A 48 12.52 3.39 32.83
CA SER A 48 12.82 3.51 31.40
C SER A 48 11.62 3.19 30.51
N GLU A 49 10.45 2.98 31.12
CA GLU A 49 9.21 2.71 30.41
C GLU A 49 8.72 3.96 29.68
N SER A 50 8.77 3.93 28.35
CA SER A 50 8.21 4.95 27.49
C SER A 50 7.44 4.31 26.33
N GLN A 51 6.42 5.02 25.83
CA GLN A 51 5.71 4.59 24.63
C GLN A 51 6.68 4.48 23.43
N GLU A 52 7.61 5.43 23.32
CA GLU A 52 8.64 5.45 22.28
C GLU A 52 9.53 4.20 22.28
N LYS A 53 9.90 3.69 23.46
CA LYS A 53 10.67 2.46 23.61
C LYS A 53 9.93 1.29 22.98
N TRP A 54 8.66 1.09 23.33
CA TRP A 54 7.88 -0.05 22.85
C TRP A 54 7.51 0.08 21.36
N THR A 55 7.21 1.28 20.89
CA THR A 55 7.08 1.55 19.44
C THR A 55 8.38 1.22 18.70
N THR A 56 9.54 1.53 19.27
CA THR A 56 10.84 1.19 18.68
C THR A 56 11.05 -0.33 18.62
N TYR A 57 10.72 -1.08 19.68
CA TYR A 57 10.79 -2.54 19.68
C TYR A 57 9.93 -3.16 18.57
N GLU A 58 8.70 -2.68 18.40
CA GLU A 58 7.81 -3.17 17.34
C GLU A 58 8.29 -2.81 15.94
N ASN A 59 8.74 -1.57 15.73
CA ASN A 59 9.27 -1.16 14.43
C ASN A 59 10.56 -1.92 14.09
N LEU A 60 11.44 -2.13 15.06
CA LEU A 60 12.63 -2.96 14.89
C LEU A 60 12.27 -4.42 14.62
N PHE A 61 11.29 -4.98 15.32
CA PHE A 61 10.78 -6.32 15.07
C PHE A 61 10.36 -6.48 13.60
N LEU A 62 9.50 -5.58 13.10
CA LEU A 62 9.03 -5.61 11.72
C LEU A 62 10.17 -5.42 10.71
N SER A 63 11.12 -4.50 10.95
CA SER A 63 12.28 -4.29 10.08
C SER A 63 13.26 -5.45 10.07
N CYS A 64 13.47 -6.10 11.22
CA CYS A 64 14.29 -7.31 11.32
C CYS A 64 13.67 -8.47 10.54
N LEU A 65 12.36 -8.69 10.66
CA LEU A 65 11.65 -9.71 9.86
C LEU A 65 11.77 -9.44 8.36
N ARG A 66 11.58 -8.18 7.92
CA ARG A 66 11.71 -7.80 6.50
C ARG A 66 13.12 -8.01 5.93
N THR A 67 14.15 -8.01 6.79
CA THR A 67 15.55 -8.15 6.41
C THR A 67 16.13 -9.54 6.68
N GLY A 68 15.30 -10.47 7.18
CA GLY A 68 15.70 -11.85 7.50
C GLY A 68 16.53 -12.01 8.78
N GLN A 69 16.61 -10.96 9.62
CA GLN A 69 17.32 -11.00 10.90
C GLN A 69 16.41 -11.60 11.99
N ASN A 70 16.13 -12.90 11.87
CA ASN A 70 15.14 -13.59 12.71
C ASN A 70 15.52 -13.61 14.20
N ASP A 71 16.81 -13.67 14.53
CA ASP A 71 17.30 -13.66 15.92
C ASP A 71 17.00 -12.32 16.62
N SER A 72 17.32 -11.20 15.96
CA SER A 72 17.02 -9.85 16.45
C SER A 72 15.51 -9.61 16.56
N ALA A 73 14.73 -10.13 15.61
CA ALA A 73 13.27 -10.08 15.70
C ALA A 73 12.76 -10.88 16.90
N HIS A 74 13.30 -12.07 17.15
CA HIS A 74 12.90 -12.89 18.30
C HIS A 74 13.18 -12.18 19.63
N LEU A 75 14.34 -11.54 19.77
CA LEU A 75 14.67 -10.75 20.96
C LEU A 75 13.68 -9.60 21.21
N CYS A 76 13.30 -8.86 20.16
CA CYS A 76 12.26 -7.84 20.29
C CYS A 76 10.92 -8.44 20.77
N LEU A 77 10.55 -9.59 20.22
CA LEU A 77 9.31 -10.27 20.56
C LEU A 77 9.31 -10.80 22.00
N GLU A 78 10.44 -11.31 22.50
CA GLU A 78 10.59 -11.74 23.89
C GLU A 78 10.44 -10.58 24.87
N GLU A 79 11.04 -9.43 24.59
CA GLU A 79 10.88 -8.22 25.41
C GLU A 79 9.43 -7.72 25.44
N LEU A 80 8.76 -7.69 24.28
CA LEU A 80 7.35 -7.34 24.17
C LEU A 80 6.46 -8.34 24.92
N THR A 81 6.74 -9.63 24.80
CA THR A 81 6.00 -10.69 25.50
C THR A 81 6.19 -10.61 27.01
N THR A 82 7.42 -10.35 27.47
CA THR A 82 7.76 -10.22 28.89
C THR A 82 7.03 -9.02 29.50
N ARG A 83 6.92 -7.92 28.75
CA ARG A 83 6.28 -6.69 29.23
C ARG A 83 4.75 -6.74 29.23
N PHE A 84 4.15 -7.25 28.15
CA PHE A 84 2.71 -7.14 27.90
C PHE A 84 1.95 -8.46 28.09
N GLY A 85 2.66 -9.58 28.25
CA GLY A 85 2.08 -10.90 28.44
C GLY A 85 1.65 -11.58 27.14
N LEU A 86 1.42 -12.89 27.24
CA LEU A 86 1.02 -13.75 26.12
C LEU A 86 -0.43 -13.52 25.68
N THR A 87 -1.29 -13.05 26.59
CA THR A 87 -2.73 -12.84 26.34
C THR A 87 -3.01 -11.52 25.61
N ASN A 88 -2.00 -10.67 25.41
CA ASN A 88 -2.17 -9.42 24.69
C ASN A 88 -2.38 -9.69 23.18
N GLU A 89 -3.49 -9.22 22.61
CA GLU A 89 -3.84 -9.46 21.20
C GLU A 89 -2.75 -9.02 20.21
N ARG A 90 -2.09 -7.87 20.49
CA ARG A 90 -1.00 -7.35 19.65
C ARG A 90 0.20 -8.26 19.71
N VAL A 91 0.60 -8.70 20.91
CA VAL A 91 1.70 -9.67 21.09
C VAL A 91 1.36 -11.01 20.42
N ALA A 92 0.14 -11.52 20.56
CA ALA A 92 -0.29 -12.74 19.91
C ALA A 92 -0.17 -12.65 18.38
N ALA A 93 -0.58 -11.53 17.79
CA ALA A 93 -0.42 -11.28 16.36
C ALA A 93 1.06 -11.18 15.92
N LEU A 94 1.92 -10.54 16.72
CA LEU A 94 3.36 -10.46 16.44
C LEU A 94 4.04 -11.84 16.56
N ARG A 95 3.65 -12.68 17.52
CA ARG A 95 4.13 -14.06 17.65
C ARG A 95 3.79 -14.89 16.44
N GLY A 96 2.53 -14.80 15.99
CA GLY A 96 2.10 -15.49 14.78
C GLY A 96 2.84 -14.97 13.54
N LEU A 97 2.99 -13.64 13.39
CA LEU A 97 3.77 -13.06 12.29
C LEU A 97 5.23 -13.53 12.28
N TRP A 98 5.87 -13.65 13.45
CA TRP A 98 7.21 -14.23 13.55
C TRP A 98 7.22 -15.69 13.09
N ALA A 99 6.26 -16.50 13.57
CA ALA A 99 6.13 -17.90 13.18
C ALA A 99 5.91 -18.09 11.67
N GLU A 100 5.06 -17.25 11.06
CA GLU A 100 4.86 -17.21 9.61
C GLU A 100 6.15 -16.88 8.85
N ALA A 101 6.91 -15.90 9.33
CA ALA A 101 8.15 -15.46 8.69
C ALA A 101 9.30 -16.47 8.83
N THR A 102 9.32 -17.25 9.92
CA THR A 102 10.33 -18.29 10.16
C THR A 102 9.95 -19.66 9.58
N ALA A 103 8.72 -19.82 9.11
CA ALA A 103 8.26 -21.09 8.56
C ALA A 103 9.07 -21.49 7.32
N THR A 104 9.61 -22.70 7.34
CA THR A 104 10.49 -23.25 6.29
C THR A 104 9.72 -24.11 5.29
N ASN A 105 8.55 -24.59 5.67
CA ASN A 105 7.75 -25.52 4.89
C ASN A 105 6.25 -25.23 5.03
N PRO A 106 5.40 -25.74 4.11
CA PRO A 106 3.96 -25.51 4.16
C PRO A 106 3.27 -26.08 5.41
N GLN A 107 3.82 -27.14 6.02
CA GLN A 107 3.23 -27.75 7.21
C GLN A 107 3.30 -26.79 8.41
N GLU A 108 4.44 -26.12 8.60
CA GLU A 108 4.60 -25.10 9.65
C GLU A 108 3.61 -23.94 9.47
N LEU A 109 3.27 -23.56 8.23
CA LEU A 109 2.23 -22.55 7.98
C LEU A 109 0.82 -23.05 8.36
N GLU A 110 0.52 -24.33 8.14
CA GLU A 110 -0.74 -24.93 8.61
C GLU A 110 -0.78 -25.02 10.15
N ASP A 111 0.36 -25.26 10.80
CA ASP A 111 0.44 -25.26 12.27
C ASP A 111 0.18 -23.84 12.83
N VAL A 112 0.69 -22.79 12.17
CA VAL A 112 0.35 -21.40 12.50
C VAL A 112 -1.14 -21.12 12.28
N MET A 113 -1.73 -21.63 11.20
CA MET A 113 -3.17 -21.51 10.95
C MET A 113 -3.99 -22.16 12.06
N ALA A 114 -3.62 -23.37 12.48
CA ALA A 114 -4.27 -24.07 13.59
C ALA A 114 -4.18 -23.28 14.90
N HIS A 115 -3.02 -22.68 15.18
CA HIS A 115 -2.85 -21.82 16.35
C HIS A 115 -3.75 -20.57 16.31
N TYR A 116 -3.91 -19.95 15.14
CA TYR A 116 -4.87 -18.86 14.98
C TYR A 116 -6.32 -19.31 15.20
N GLU A 117 -6.69 -20.50 14.75
CA GLU A 117 -8.01 -21.06 15.01
C GLU A 117 -8.26 -21.36 16.48
N GLU A 118 -7.23 -21.80 17.23
CA GLU A 118 -7.32 -21.97 18.69
C GLU A 118 -7.59 -20.64 19.39
N ILE A 119 -6.82 -19.60 19.06
CA ILE A 119 -7.05 -18.26 19.64
C ILE A 119 -8.45 -17.75 19.30
N LEU A 120 -8.91 -17.94 18.06
CA LEU A 120 -10.24 -17.52 17.63
C LEU A 120 -11.39 -18.38 18.19
N LYS A 121 -11.11 -19.60 18.69
CA LYS A 121 -12.10 -20.40 19.44
C LYS A 121 -12.31 -19.82 20.84
N GLU A 122 -11.24 -19.35 21.48
CA GLU A 122 -11.30 -18.74 22.80
C GLU A 122 -11.84 -17.30 22.75
N ASP A 123 -11.33 -16.50 21.82
CA ASP A 123 -11.79 -15.14 21.53
C ASP A 123 -12.09 -14.97 20.03
N PRO A 124 -13.34 -15.24 19.61
CA PRO A 124 -13.75 -15.02 18.24
C PRO A 124 -13.58 -13.58 17.79
N ALA A 125 -13.60 -12.58 18.68
CA ALA A 125 -13.56 -11.16 18.34
C ALA A 125 -12.14 -10.61 18.18
N CYS A 126 -11.08 -11.41 18.42
CA CYS A 126 -9.69 -10.98 18.33
C CYS A 126 -9.32 -10.50 16.93
N PHE A 127 -9.41 -9.18 16.72
CA PHE A 127 -9.31 -8.57 15.39
C PHE A 127 -7.91 -8.71 14.80
N ALA A 128 -6.87 -8.59 15.64
CA ALA A 128 -5.48 -8.72 15.22
C ALA A 128 -5.20 -10.11 14.61
N ILE A 129 -5.75 -11.17 15.23
CA ILE A 129 -5.58 -12.54 14.74
C ILE A 129 -6.43 -12.81 13.50
N ARG A 130 -7.66 -12.27 13.40
CA ARG A 130 -8.46 -12.37 12.16
C ARG A 130 -7.72 -11.78 10.96
N LYS A 131 -7.07 -10.61 11.13
CA LYS A 131 -6.24 -9.99 10.09
C LYS A 131 -5.03 -10.84 9.71
N ARG A 132 -4.30 -11.37 10.71
CA ARG A 132 -3.18 -12.29 10.45
C ARG A 132 -3.62 -13.53 9.70
N ARG A 133 -4.74 -14.15 10.09
CA ARG A 133 -5.32 -15.30 9.42
C ARG A 133 -5.63 -15.00 7.94
N ALA A 134 -6.25 -13.86 7.64
CA ALA A 134 -6.51 -13.45 6.26
C ALA A 134 -5.20 -13.26 5.45
N ALA A 135 -4.18 -12.65 6.05
CA ALA A 135 -2.87 -12.47 5.43
C ALA A 135 -2.15 -13.81 5.18
N LEU A 136 -2.24 -14.75 6.14
CA LEU A 136 -1.66 -16.09 6.00
C LEU A 136 -2.35 -16.88 4.88
N LEU A 137 -3.69 -16.88 4.83
CA LEU A 137 -4.45 -17.50 3.73
C LEU A 137 -4.01 -16.96 2.36
N LYS A 138 -3.82 -15.64 2.25
CA LYS A 138 -3.31 -14.99 1.04
C LYS A 138 -1.90 -15.50 0.70
N SER A 139 -0.99 -15.54 1.67
CA SER A 139 0.40 -16.01 1.46
C SER A 139 0.49 -17.48 1.02
N MET A 140 -0.44 -18.32 1.49
CA MET A 140 -0.55 -19.73 1.11
C MET A 140 -1.23 -19.94 -0.25
N GLY A 141 -1.67 -18.87 -0.93
CA GLY A 141 -2.38 -18.94 -2.20
C GLY A 141 -3.84 -19.41 -2.09
N LYS A 142 -4.38 -19.56 -0.87
CA LYS A 142 -5.79 -19.92 -0.59
C LYS A 142 -6.71 -18.72 -0.85
N THR A 143 -6.78 -18.30 -2.11
CA THR A 143 -7.36 -17.02 -2.54
C THR A 143 -8.84 -16.89 -2.17
N SER A 144 -9.65 -17.92 -2.43
CA SER A 144 -11.09 -17.90 -2.12
C SER A 144 -11.36 -17.74 -0.63
N GLU A 145 -10.61 -18.47 0.20
CA GLU A 145 -10.70 -18.41 1.66
C GLU A 145 -10.22 -17.04 2.19
N ALA A 146 -9.15 -16.49 1.62
CA ALA A 146 -8.65 -15.16 1.97
C ALA A 146 -9.70 -14.08 1.66
N ILE A 147 -10.34 -14.13 0.49
CA ILE A 147 -11.42 -13.20 0.12
C ILE A 147 -12.60 -13.35 1.10
N ALA A 148 -13.03 -14.57 1.42
CA ALA A 148 -14.11 -14.80 2.37
C ALA A 148 -13.78 -14.26 3.77
N ALA A 149 -12.54 -14.44 4.23
CA ALA A 149 -12.07 -13.90 5.50
C ALA A 149 -12.04 -12.37 5.51
N LEU A 150 -11.57 -11.74 4.42
CA LEU A 150 -11.54 -10.28 4.26
C LEU A 150 -12.95 -9.68 4.16
N VAL A 151 -13.89 -10.34 3.49
CA VAL A 151 -15.31 -9.92 3.46
C VAL A 151 -15.89 -9.93 4.88
N ASN A 152 -15.69 -11.01 5.64
CA ASN A 152 -16.15 -11.06 7.03
C ASN A 152 -15.50 -9.96 7.91
N LEU A 153 -14.23 -9.65 7.68
CA LEU A 153 -13.52 -8.57 8.37
C LEU A 153 -14.15 -7.21 8.10
N VAL A 154 -14.45 -6.87 6.85
CA VAL A 154 -15.05 -5.57 6.51
C VAL A 154 -16.54 -5.48 6.90
N ASP A 155 -17.25 -6.61 6.93
CA ASP A 155 -18.64 -6.67 7.41
C ASP A 155 -18.71 -6.41 8.93
N THR A 156 -17.73 -6.90 9.68
CA THR A 156 -17.68 -6.72 11.14
C THR A 156 -17.04 -5.40 11.55
N ASN A 157 -15.99 -4.98 10.83
CA ASN A 157 -15.23 -3.75 11.08
C ASN A 157 -15.12 -2.92 9.80
N PRO A 158 -16.19 -2.19 9.40
CA PRO A 158 -16.24 -1.45 8.14
C PRO A 158 -15.29 -0.24 8.08
N THR A 159 -14.71 0.15 9.21
CA THR A 159 -13.77 1.28 9.32
C THR A 159 -12.30 0.87 9.15
N ASP A 160 -11.99 -0.41 8.88
CA ASP A 160 -10.62 -0.84 8.60
C ASP A 160 -10.26 -0.64 7.11
N ALA A 161 -9.63 0.51 6.84
CA ALA A 161 -9.12 0.84 5.52
C ALA A 161 -8.08 -0.16 4.97
N GLU A 162 -7.33 -0.84 5.85
CA GLU A 162 -6.34 -1.85 5.41
C GLU A 162 -7.05 -3.10 4.89
N ALA A 163 -8.08 -3.59 5.60
CA ALA A 163 -8.87 -4.74 5.17
C ALA A 163 -9.57 -4.47 3.82
N TRP A 164 -10.15 -3.27 3.64
CA TRP A 164 -10.72 -2.86 2.36
C TRP A 164 -9.68 -2.78 1.23
N SER A 165 -8.49 -2.24 1.52
CA SER A 165 -7.40 -2.14 0.54
C SER A 165 -6.88 -3.52 0.12
N GLU A 166 -6.73 -4.44 1.07
CA GLU A 166 -6.33 -5.82 0.80
C GLU A 166 -7.40 -6.57 -0.01
N LEU A 167 -8.68 -6.40 0.34
CA LEU A 167 -9.80 -6.98 -0.41
C LEU A 167 -9.86 -6.44 -1.85
N ALA A 168 -9.63 -5.13 -2.02
CA ALA A 168 -9.54 -4.52 -3.34
C ALA A 168 -8.44 -5.17 -4.19
N GLU A 169 -7.25 -5.33 -3.62
CA GLU A 169 -6.11 -5.94 -4.31
C GLU A 169 -6.40 -7.39 -4.71
N MET A 170 -7.01 -8.17 -3.82
CA MET A 170 -7.42 -9.55 -4.11
C MET A 170 -8.43 -9.62 -5.27
N TYR A 171 -9.42 -8.71 -5.31
CA TYR A 171 -10.38 -8.66 -6.43
C TYR A 171 -9.71 -8.24 -7.75
N VAL A 172 -8.82 -7.26 -7.71
CA VAL A 172 -8.06 -6.78 -8.88
C VAL A 172 -7.18 -7.90 -9.45
N GLN A 173 -6.53 -8.69 -8.61
CA GLN A 173 -5.73 -9.85 -9.04
C GLN A 173 -6.58 -10.94 -9.71
N GLN A 174 -7.85 -11.06 -9.33
CA GLN A 174 -8.81 -11.98 -9.96
C GLN A 174 -9.53 -11.36 -11.19
N GLY A 175 -9.16 -10.15 -11.61
CA GLY A 175 -9.81 -9.44 -12.71
C GLY A 175 -11.22 -8.95 -12.41
N MET A 176 -11.64 -8.94 -11.14
CA MET A 176 -12.95 -8.47 -10.68
C MET A 176 -12.93 -6.95 -10.47
N TRP A 177 -12.76 -6.19 -11.55
CA TRP A 177 -12.48 -4.74 -11.51
C TRP A 177 -13.52 -3.92 -10.75
N GLU A 178 -14.82 -4.18 -10.96
CA GLU A 178 -15.90 -3.43 -10.30
C GLU A 178 -15.92 -3.65 -8.78
N ARG A 179 -15.68 -4.89 -8.32
CA ARG A 179 -15.59 -5.20 -6.88
C ARG A 179 -14.35 -4.57 -6.26
N GLY A 180 -13.23 -4.61 -6.98
CA GLY A 180 -11.99 -3.93 -6.56
C GLY A 180 -12.18 -2.42 -6.46
N LYS A 181 -12.84 -1.81 -7.44
CA LYS A 181 -13.19 -0.38 -7.45
C LYS A 181 -14.06 0.00 -6.26
N PHE A 182 -15.13 -0.75 -5.99
CA PHE A 182 -15.99 -0.54 -4.83
C PHE A 182 -15.19 -0.55 -3.51
N CYS A 183 -14.32 -1.55 -3.33
CA CYS A 183 -13.48 -1.62 -2.13
C CYS A 183 -12.55 -0.40 -2.00
N LEU A 184 -11.98 0.11 -3.10
CA LEU A 184 -11.18 1.34 -3.09
C LEU A 184 -12.01 2.58 -2.77
N GLU A 185 -13.28 2.64 -3.19
CA GLU A 185 -14.20 3.72 -2.83
C GLU A 185 -14.45 3.74 -1.32
N GLU A 186 -14.66 2.58 -0.69
CA GLU A 186 -14.79 2.47 0.77
C GLU A 186 -13.52 2.95 1.49
N VAL A 187 -12.33 2.62 0.98
CA VAL A 187 -11.07 3.17 1.52
C VAL A 187 -11.05 4.70 1.43
N LEU A 188 -11.50 5.26 0.31
CA LEU A 188 -11.51 6.71 0.08
C LEU A 188 -12.59 7.43 0.91
N LEU A 189 -13.65 6.74 1.36
CA LEU A 189 -14.57 7.31 2.36
C LEU A 189 -13.87 7.53 3.71
N LEU A 190 -12.97 6.62 4.09
CA LEU A 190 -12.18 6.70 5.33
C LEU A 190 -10.98 7.65 5.18
N ALA A 191 -10.35 7.68 4.00
CA ALA A 191 -9.14 8.45 3.71
C ALA A 191 -9.27 9.24 2.40
N PRO A 192 -10.09 10.32 2.36
CA PRO A 192 -10.44 11.03 1.11
C PRO A 192 -9.26 11.71 0.41
N ASN A 193 -8.20 12.02 1.16
CA ASN A 193 -7.00 12.70 0.66
C ASN A 193 -5.84 11.73 0.35
N ALA A 194 -6.08 10.41 0.35
CA ALA A 194 -5.07 9.42 0.01
C ALA A 194 -4.79 9.42 -1.51
N TRP A 195 -3.84 10.24 -1.95
CA TRP A 195 -3.48 10.42 -3.37
C TRP A 195 -3.09 9.10 -4.05
N ASN A 196 -2.41 8.22 -3.33
CA ASN A 196 -2.01 6.90 -3.81
C ASN A 196 -3.22 6.00 -4.11
N LEU A 197 -4.28 6.07 -3.30
CA LEU A 197 -5.52 5.33 -3.52
C LEU A 197 -6.31 5.90 -4.69
N HIS A 198 -6.33 7.23 -4.89
CA HIS A 198 -6.91 7.83 -6.11
C HIS A 198 -6.20 7.34 -7.38
N ALA A 199 -4.87 7.25 -7.39
CA ALA A 199 -4.14 6.68 -8.52
C ALA A 199 -4.42 5.19 -8.68
N ARG A 200 -4.49 4.41 -7.60
CA ARG A 200 -4.81 2.99 -7.67
C ARG A 200 -6.21 2.76 -8.25
N MET A 201 -7.20 3.57 -7.86
CA MET A 201 -8.54 3.55 -8.44
C MET A 201 -8.52 3.93 -9.93
N GLY A 202 -7.70 4.93 -10.31
CA GLY A 202 -7.45 5.27 -11.71
C GLY A 202 -6.87 4.11 -12.52
N GLU A 203 -5.94 3.34 -11.94
CA GLU A 203 -5.37 2.13 -12.57
C GLU A 203 -6.42 1.04 -12.77
N VAL A 204 -7.19 0.70 -11.74
CA VAL A 204 -8.24 -0.32 -11.81
C VAL A 204 -9.28 0.06 -12.86
N THR A 205 -9.69 1.32 -12.87
CA THR A 205 -10.65 1.87 -13.85
C THR A 205 -10.06 1.87 -15.27
N PHE A 206 -8.78 2.20 -15.42
CA PHE A 206 -8.10 2.15 -16.72
C PHE A 206 -8.02 0.71 -17.26
N LEU A 207 -7.73 -0.26 -16.39
CA LEU A 207 -7.65 -1.66 -16.76
C LEU A 207 -9.02 -2.23 -17.15
N SER A 208 -10.10 -1.86 -16.45
CA SER A 208 -11.45 -2.31 -16.81
C SER A 208 -11.86 -1.85 -18.21
N ALA A 209 -11.40 -0.68 -18.66
CA ALA A 209 -11.64 -0.18 -20.01
C ALA A 209 -11.00 -1.03 -21.13
N SER A 210 -10.02 -1.87 -20.81
CA SER A 210 -9.32 -2.73 -21.79
C SER A 210 -10.18 -3.89 -22.28
N GLY A 211 -11.18 -4.32 -21.50
CA GLY A 211 -12.15 -5.34 -21.91
C GLY A 211 -13.31 -4.82 -22.77
N LEU A 212 -13.44 -3.49 -22.91
CA LEU A 212 -14.55 -2.87 -23.62
C LEU A 212 -14.29 -2.74 -25.12
N GLN A 213 -15.37 -2.71 -25.90
CA GLN A 213 -15.29 -2.52 -27.36
C GLN A 213 -14.59 -1.20 -27.71
N ALA A 214 -13.59 -1.28 -28.60
CA ALA A 214 -12.82 -0.13 -29.04
C ALA A 214 -13.72 0.97 -29.66
N GLY A 215 -13.57 2.20 -29.17
CA GLY A 215 -14.32 3.35 -29.70
C GLY A 215 -15.76 3.47 -29.18
N SER A 216 -16.20 2.61 -28.26
CA SER A 216 -17.52 2.70 -27.64
C SER A 216 -17.64 3.91 -26.71
N GLY A 217 -18.86 4.44 -26.55
CA GLY A 217 -19.13 5.52 -25.60
C GLY A 217 -18.86 5.11 -24.15
N GLU A 218 -19.02 3.82 -23.82
CA GLU A 218 -18.71 3.26 -22.51
C GLU A 218 -17.19 3.26 -22.25
N GLN A 219 -16.39 2.84 -23.23
CA GLN A 219 -14.92 2.92 -23.11
C GLN A 219 -14.47 4.37 -22.91
N LEU A 220 -15.09 5.30 -23.64
CA LEU A 220 -14.82 6.73 -23.47
C LEU A 220 -15.15 7.22 -22.05
N LYS A 221 -16.29 6.80 -21.49
CA LYS A 221 -16.72 7.13 -20.13
C LYS A 221 -15.72 6.62 -19.09
N VAL A 222 -15.37 5.34 -19.16
CA VAL A 222 -14.46 4.70 -18.19
C VAL A 222 -13.06 5.31 -18.25
N LEU A 223 -12.52 5.55 -19.46
CA LEU A 223 -11.21 6.21 -19.61
C LEU A 223 -11.24 7.67 -19.10
N SER A 224 -12.35 8.37 -19.29
CA SER A 224 -12.53 9.72 -18.74
C SER A 224 -12.55 9.72 -17.21
N GLU A 225 -13.16 8.71 -16.59
CA GLU A 225 -13.12 8.53 -15.14
C GLU A 225 -11.69 8.24 -14.65
N ALA A 226 -10.99 7.28 -15.29
CA ALA A 226 -9.61 6.95 -14.94
C ALA A 226 -8.70 8.19 -14.98
N MET A 227 -8.80 8.99 -16.05
CA MET A 227 -8.07 10.26 -16.19
C MET A 227 -8.37 11.21 -15.02
N ARG A 228 -9.65 11.39 -14.64
CA ARG A 228 -10.04 12.27 -13.52
C ARG A 228 -9.48 11.78 -12.19
N ARG A 229 -9.44 10.46 -11.95
CA ARG A 229 -8.84 9.87 -10.74
C ARG A 229 -7.33 10.14 -10.68
N PHE A 230 -6.63 10.03 -11.80
CA PHE A 230 -5.22 10.44 -11.86
C PHE A 230 -5.03 11.95 -11.67
N CYS A 231 -5.90 12.80 -12.24
CA CYS A 231 -5.89 14.24 -11.96
C CYS A 231 -6.05 14.52 -10.46
N ARG A 232 -6.98 13.84 -9.78
CA ARG A 232 -7.16 14.00 -8.33
C ARG A 232 -5.94 13.54 -7.54
N ALA A 233 -5.28 12.47 -7.98
CA ALA A 233 -4.05 12.00 -7.33
C ALA A 233 -2.92 13.04 -7.42
N VAL A 234 -2.71 13.65 -8.58
CA VAL A 234 -1.66 14.68 -8.75
C VAL A 234 -2.04 16.03 -8.15
N GLU A 235 -3.34 16.36 -8.07
CA GLU A 235 -3.82 17.54 -7.36
C GLU A 235 -3.54 17.45 -5.85
N LEU A 236 -3.65 16.24 -5.28
CA LEU A 236 -3.36 15.98 -3.86
C LEU A 236 -1.85 15.85 -3.58
N CYS A 237 -1.04 15.47 -4.58
CA CYS A 237 0.40 15.31 -4.46
C CYS A 237 1.14 15.65 -5.76
N ASP A 238 1.72 16.85 -5.80
CA ASP A 238 2.39 17.45 -6.97
C ASP A 238 3.63 16.69 -7.47
N ASP A 239 4.22 15.82 -6.65
CA ASP A 239 5.45 15.09 -6.97
C ASP A 239 5.20 13.57 -7.08
N TYR A 240 3.95 13.16 -7.26
CA TYR A 240 3.59 11.74 -7.34
C TYR A 240 3.79 11.14 -8.73
N LEU A 241 4.96 10.51 -8.93
CA LEU A 241 5.36 9.88 -10.21
C LEU A 241 4.29 8.96 -10.78
N ARG A 242 3.76 8.04 -9.97
CA ARG A 242 2.74 7.07 -10.39
C ARG A 242 1.46 7.76 -10.87
N GLY A 243 1.06 8.86 -10.23
CA GLY A 243 -0.07 9.69 -10.65
C GLY A 243 0.12 10.28 -12.04
N TYR A 244 1.25 10.93 -12.31
CA TYR A 244 1.55 11.47 -13.65
C TYR A 244 1.76 10.40 -14.70
N TYR A 245 2.34 9.25 -14.34
CA TYR A 245 2.49 8.12 -15.24
C TYR A 245 1.12 7.62 -15.72
N GLY A 246 0.20 7.39 -14.77
CA GLY A 246 -1.18 7.02 -15.09
C GLY A 246 -1.92 8.09 -15.87
N LEU A 247 -1.73 9.37 -15.54
CA LEU A 247 -2.33 10.49 -16.28
C LEU A 247 -1.85 10.51 -17.74
N LYS A 248 -0.55 10.35 -18.00
CA LYS A 248 0.00 10.29 -19.36
C LYS A 248 -0.56 9.10 -20.15
N VAL A 249 -0.55 7.90 -19.57
CA VAL A 249 -1.05 6.69 -20.24
C VAL A 249 -2.56 6.81 -20.53
N SER A 250 -3.34 7.24 -19.55
CA SER A 250 -4.79 7.40 -19.68
C SER A 250 -5.18 8.45 -20.73
N THR A 251 -4.52 9.61 -20.74
CA THR A 251 -4.76 10.69 -21.71
C THR A 251 -4.34 10.30 -23.13
N THR A 252 -3.20 9.61 -23.32
CA THR A 252 -2.80 9.10 -24.64
C THR A 252 -3.87 8.16 -25.20
N ARG A 253 -4.34 7.21 -24.39
CA ARG A 253 -5.38 6.27 -24.81
C ARG A 253 -6.71 6.96 -25.08
N LEU A 254 -7.08 7.93 -24.25
CA LEU A 254 -8.31 8.71 -24.40
C LEU A 254 -8.31 9.54 -25.69
N LEU A 255 -7.16 10.11 -26.10
CA LEU A 255 -7.02 10.81 -27.38
C LEU A 255 -7.21 9.89 -28.58
N GLU A 256 -6.68 8.66 -28.53
CA GLU A 256 -6.90 7.66 -29.58
C GLU A 256 -8.39 7.33 -29.73
N VAL A 257 -9.09 7.12 -28.62
CA VAL A 257 -10.53 6.83 -28.64
C VAL A 257 -11.33 8.03 -29.15
N LEU A 258 -11.08 9.24 -28.63
CA LEU A 258 -11.74 10.48 -29.06
C LEU A 258 -11.56 10.78 -30.54
N ALA A 259 -10.43 10.40 -31.14
CA ALA A 259 -10.19 10.55 -32.57
C ALA A 259 -11.04 9.60 -33.43
N THR A 260 -11.41 8.44 -32.89
CA THR A 260 -12.18 7.41 -33.60
C THR A 260 -13.69 7.50 -33.38
N THR A 261 -14.14 8.07 -32.26
CA THR A 261 -15.56 8.17 -31.91
C THR A 261 -16.28 9.18 -32.82
N LYS A 262 -17.36 8.75 -33.48
CA LYS A 262 -18.20 9.62 -34.31
C LYS A 262 -18.97 10.61 -33.43
N LYS A 263 -19.10 11.87 -33.89
CA LYS A 263 -19.73 13.01 -33.16
C LYS A 263 -21.13 12.73 -32.55
N GLY A 264 -21.86 11.72 -33.03
CA GLY A 264 -23.20 11.35 -32.52
C GLY A 264 -23.23 10.38 -31.32
N GLN A 265 -22.09 9.82 -30.88
CA GLN A 265 -22.02 8.87 -29.75
C GLN A 265 -21.51 9.50 -28.44
N LEU A 266 -21.15 10.79 -28.44
CA LEU A 266 -20.61 11.49 -27.26
C LEU A 266 -21.68 11.91 -26.22
N THR A 267 -22.96 11.70 -26.51
CA THR A 267 -24.09 12.27 -25.74
C THR A 267 -24.74 11.32 -24.74
N THR A 268 -24.10 10.21 -24.37
CA THR A 268 -24.62 9.27 -23.37
C THR A 268 -24.16 9.62 -21.95
N SER A 269 -24.22 10.89 -21.56
CA SER A 269 -24.04 11.28 -20.16
C SER A 269 -25.42 11.37 -19.50
N ASP A 270 -25.75 10.41 -18.65
CA ASP A 270 -26.95 10.50 -17.83
C ASP A 270 -26.65 11.38 -16.60
N SER A 271 -27.14 12.63 -16.63
CA SER A 271 -26.95 13.57 -15.53
C SER A 271 -27.60 13.10 -14.22
N GLN A 272 -28.59 12.19 -14.27
CA GLN A 272 -29.20 11.61 -13.06
C GLN A 272 -28.32 10.54 -12.41
N ALA A 273 -27.45 9.89 -13.18
CA ALA A 273 -26.45 8.93 -12.69
C ALA A 273 -25.16 9.61 -12.18
N GLY A 274 -25.08 10.94 -12.23
CA GLY A 274 -23.86 11.69 -11.87
C GLY A 274 -22.77 11.64 -12.95
N ASP A 275 -23.11 11.23 -14.19
CA ASP A 275 -22.15 11.11 -15.26
C ASP A 275 -21.70 12.48 -15.78
N LEU A 276 -20.42 12.79 -15.59
CA LEU A 276 -19.81 13.98 -16.15
C LEU A 276 -19.56 13.82 -17.65
N ALA A 277 -19.89 14.84 -18.42
CA ALA A 277 -19.68 14.91 -19.87
C ALA A 277 -18.22 14.56 -20.27
N PRO A 278 -18.01 13.98 -21.47
CA PRO A 278 -16.67 13.68 -21.96
C PRO A 278 -15.78 14.93 -21.99
N PRO A 279 -14.48 14.82 -21.64
CA PRO A 279 -13.57 15.96 -21.68
C PRO A 279 -13.31 16.41 -23.12
N SER A 280 -13.05 17.69 -23.31
CA SER A 280 -12.68 18.22 -24.63
C SER A 280 -11.30 17.72 -25.05
N ILE A 281 -11.10 17.54 -26.36
CA ILE A 281 -9.82 17.09 -26.93
C ILE A 281 -8.67 18.04 -26.52
N GLU A 282 -8.93 19.34 -26.47
CA GLU A 282 -7.93 20.34 -26.06
C GLU A 282 -7.50 20.16 -24.60
N THR A 283 -8.46 19.94 -23.69
CA THR A 283 -8.15 19.69 -22.28
C THR A 283 -7.32 18.43 -22.10
N VAL A 284 -7.70 17.33 -22.79
CA VAL A 284 -6.94 16.07 -22.71
C VAL A 284 -5.51 16.23 -23.24
N LYS A 285 -5.31 17.00 -24.33
CA LYS A 285 -3.97 17.32 -24.85
C LYS A 285 -3.12 18.09 -23.83
N LYS A 286 -3.67 19.15 -23.22
CA LYS A 286 -2.96 19.94 -22.19
C LYS A 286 -2.58 19.09 -20.99
N LEU A 287 -3.47 18.20 -20.54
CA LEU A 287 -3.17 17.27 -19.44
C LEU A 287 -2.06 16.27 -19.81
N ASN A 288 -2.06 15.77 -21.05
CA ASN A 288 -1.01 14.89 -21.55
C ASN A 288 0.37 15.59 -21.60
N GLU A 289 0.41 16.82 -22.11
CA GLU A 289 1.60 17.66 -22.15
C GLU A 289 2.12 17.95 -20.75
N LEU A 290 1.23 18.31 -19.81
CA LEU A 290 1.56 18.55 -18.41
C LEU A 290 2.17 17.31 -17.76
N ALA A 291 1.53 16.14 -17.91
CA ALA A 291 2.04 14.89 -17.37
C ALA A 291 3.40 14.52 -17.98
N THR A 292 3.59 14.78 -19.27
CA THR A 292 4.86 14.56 -19.98
C THR A 292 5.98 15.43 -19.43
N ALA A 293 5.71 16.74 -19.26
CA ALA A 293 6.68 17.69 -18.72
C ALA A 293 7.07 17.32 -17.28
N LYS A 294 6.09 16.97 -16.44
CA LYS A 294 6.34 16.57 -15.05
C LYS A 294 7.11 15.26 -14.91
N LEU A 295 6.78 14.25 -15.71
CA LEU A 295 7.56 13.00 -15.72
C LEU A 295 9.01 13.24 -16.18
N ALA A 296 9.22 14.08 -17.19
CA ALA A 296 10.57 14.42 -17.65
C ALA A 296 11.37 15.17 -16.57
N GLU A 297 10.71 16.07 -15.82
CA GLU A 297 11.29 16.75 -14.67
C GLU A 297 11.71 15.76 -13.58
N ILE A 298 10.81 14.87 -13.14
CA ILE A 298 11.07 13.85 -12.12
C ILE A 298 12.28 12.98 -12.52
N VAL A 299 12.26 12.43 -13.74
CA VAL A 299 13.34 11.56 -14.25
C VAL A 299 14.67 12.31 -14.31
N ARG A 300 14.68 13.57 -14.76
CA ARG A 300 15.90 14.38 -14.86
C ARG A 300 16.49 14.68 -13.48
N ARG A 301 15.67 15.17 -12.55
CA ARG A 301 16.12 15.60 -11.20
C ARG A 301 16.56 14.41 -10.35
N SER A 302 15.82 13.30 -10.41
CA SER A 302 16.20 12.05 -9.74
C SER A 302 17.54 11.51 -10.28
N LYS A 303 17.73 11.52 -11.60
CA LYS A 303 19.00 11.09 -12.21
C LYS A 303 20.19 11.99 -11.84
N SER A 304 19.98 13.29 -11.65
CA SER A 304 21.04 14.19 -11.20
C SER A 304 21.38 14.06 -9.71
N GLY A 305 20.64 13.25 -8.94
CA GLY A 305 20.83 13.15 -7.49
C GLY A 305 20.51 14.45 -6.76
N GLU A 306 19.55 15.22 -7.28
CA GLU A 306 19.14 16.48 -6.65
C GLU A 306 18.50 16.17 -5.28
N LYS A 307 18.91 16.90 -4.24
CA LYS A 307 18.43 16.68 -2.87
C LYS A 307 16.90 16.83 -2.81
N GLY A 308 16.21 15.82 -2.27
CA GLY A 308 14.74 15.77 -2.21
C GLY A 308 14.07 15.00 -3.35
N TRP A 309 14.84 14.48 -4.31
CA TRP A 309 14.35 13.67 -5.45
C TRP A 309 14.85 12.21 -5.42
N ASP A 310 15.29 11.76 -4.25
CA ASP A 310 15.85 10.45 -3.94
C ASP A 310 14.80 9.44 -3.43
N GLY A 311 13.57 9.87 -3.17
CA GLY A 311 12.49 9.02 -2.65
C GLY A 311 11.80 8.11 -3.67
N TYR A 312 12.13 8.22 -4.96
CA TYR A 312 11.47 7.44 -6.02
C TYR A 312 12.08 6.05 -6.18
N ASN A 313 11.25 5.06 -6.47
CA ASN A 313 11.72 3.73 -6.81
C ASN A 313 12.45 3.76 -8.17
N ALA A 314 13.67 3.20 -8.21
CA ALA A 314 14.48 3.14 -9.43
C ALA A 314 13.75 2.45 -10.61
N ALA A 315 12.91 1.44 -10.32
CA ALA A 315 12.10 0.77 -11.33
C ALA A 315 11.01 1.70 -11.91
N GLU A 316 10.41 2.56 -11.08
CA GLU A 316 9.41 3.52 -11.54
C GLU A 316 10.04 4.63 -12.40
N ILE A 317 11.23 5.11 -12.02
CA ILE A 317 11.99 6.08 -12.81
C ILE A 317 12.37 5.48 -14.17
N ALA A 318 12.82 4.22 -14.19
CA ALA A 318 13.14 3.51 -15.43
C ALA A 318 11.89 3.35 -16.33
N ALA A 319 10.74 2.99 -15.75
CA ALA A 319 9.48 2.88 -16.47
C ALA A 319 9.01 4.23 -17.04
N ALA A 320 9.09 5.30 -16.25
CA ALA A 320 8.75 6.65 -16.68
C ALA A 320 9.63 7.11 -17.85
N ARG A 321 10.94 6.84 -17.79
CA ARG A 321 11.86 7.12 -18.89
C ARG A 321 11.48 6.34 -20.16
N ALA A 322 11.24 5.04 -20.04
CA ALA A 322 10.84 4.22 -21.18
C ALA A 322 9.52 4.70 -21.83
N LEU A 323 8.58 5.21 -21.02
CA LEU A 323 7.33 5.80 -21.52
C LEU A 323 7.60 7.09 -22.30
N LEU A 324 8.49 7.96 -21.83
CA LEU A 324 8.87 9.20 -22.53
C LEU A 324 9.60 8.92 -23.84
N ASP A 325 10.52 7.94 -23.83
CA ASP A 325 11.31 7.58 -25.01
C ASP A 325 10.43 7.03 -26.16
N LYS A 326 9.35 6.31 -25.83
CA LYS A 326 8.37 5.80 -26.81
C LYS A 326 7.71 6.92 -27.63
N ASP A 327 7.43 8.06 -27.01
CA ASP A 327 6.78 9.17 -27.70
C ASP A 327 7.74 9.89 -28.65
N VAL A 328 9.02 10.03 -28.26
CA VAL A 328 10.07 10.57 -29.14
C VAL A 328 10.22 9.71 -30.40
N GLN A 329 10.18 8.38 -30.26
CA GLN A 329 10.27 7.46 -31.41
C GLN A 329 9.05 7.52 -32.32
N LYS A 330 7.84 7.77 -31.79
CA LYS A 330 6.63 7.96 -32.60
C LYS A 330 6.66 9.26 -33.41
N ILE A 331 7.29 10.32 -32.90
CA ILE A 331 7.40 11.61 -33.60
C ILE A 331 8.46 11.56 -34.72
N ALA A 332 9.51 10.74 -34.55
CA ALA A 332 10.60 10.61 -35.52
C ALA A 332 10.29 9.66 -36.71
N ARG A 333 9.13 9.00 -36.72
CA ARG A 333 8.66 8.11 -37.80
C ARG A 333 7.53 8.75 -38.56
#